data_AF-A0A7S2GPX6-F1
#
_entry.id   AF-A0A7S2GPX6-F1
#
_cell.length_a   1.000
_cell.length_b   1.000
_cell.length_c   1.000
_cell.angle_alpha   90.00
_cell.angle_beta   90.00
_cell.angle_gamma   90.00
#
_symmetry.space_group_name_H-M   'P 1'
#
loop_
_entity.id
_entity.type
_entity.pdbx_description
1 polymer ?
#
loop_
_entity_poly.entity_id
_entity_poly.type
_entity_poly.pdbx_seq_one_letter_code
_entity_poly.pdbx_strand_id
1 'polypeptide(L)'
;MAVRVVMSDAASWELPGLSVKQESFAHAGYRGSTEGLLYKVVKDIEMMRPGYSLPQQLAIDAFVKRINAVLDGRHSFNIDGNSEPVVLIIRDPSGLSAVEGESRGLSWVLRSSFKRTWQEECDLGIADSCMPLGKPALQLSTEPEIAGLLRSAQSVVVFSGAGISVESGVTPFRAPGPNSKTGTIWAKFDAAKLTVQNFNMGTETESWWKMKRS
;
A
#
# COMPACT_ATOMS: atom_id res chain seq x y z
N MET A 1 29.71 14.01 4.55
CA MET A 1 29.61 15.22 3.71
C MET A 1 28.13 15.37 3.41
N ALA A 2 27.47 16.37 3.99
CA ALA A 2 26.05 16.59 3.81
C ALA A 2 25.75 16.95 2.35
N VAL A 3 25.07 16.06 1.63
CA VAL A 3 24.63 16.27 0.24
C VAL A 3 23.23 16.85 0.27
N ARG A 4 22.95 17.92 -0.48
CA ARG A 4 21.57 18.41 -0.57
C ARG A 4 20.70 17.51 -1.43
N VAL A 5 19.47 17.30 -0.98
CA VAL A 5 18.47 16.48 -1.65
C VAL A 5 17.14 17.22 -1.66
N VAL A 6 16.43 17.07 -2.77
CA VAL A 6 15.04 17.47 -2.96
C VAL A 6 14.27 16.22 -3.33
N MET A 7 13.23 15.92 -2.57
CA MET A 7 12.35 14.76 -2.76
C MET A 7 10.94 15.27 -2.92
N SER A 8 10.28 14.84 -3.99
CA SER A 8 8.84 15.03 -4.13
C SER A 8 8.09 14.18 -3.11
N ASP A 9 6.81 14.48 -2.92
CA ASP A 9 5.89 13.62 -2.16
C ASP A 9 5.67 12.26 -2.83
N ALA A 10 5.73 12.19 -4.15
CA ALA A 10 5.67 10.94 -4.92
C ALA A 10 6.93 10.05 -4.77
N ALA A 11 8.02 10.56 -4.20
CA ALA A 11 9.25 9.81 -4.04
C ALA A 11 9.18 8.80 -2.89
N SER A 12 9.53 7.56 -3.19
CA SER A 12 9.95 6.57 -2.19
C SER A 12 11.46 6.63 -1.99
N TRP A 13 11.94 6.21 -0.83
CA TRP A 13 13.37 6.05 -0.60
C TRP A 13 13.68 4.85 0.27
N GLU A 14 14.90 4.33 0.11
CA GLU A 14 15.40 3.22 0.91
C GLU A 14 16.90 3.32 1.20
N LEU A 15 17.29 2.73 2.33
CA LEU A 15 18.66 2.47 2.74
C LEU A 15 18.80 0.95 2.89
N PRO A 16 19.13 0.21 1.81
CA PRO A 16 19.10 -1.25 1.82
C PRO A 16 19.99 -1.86 2.90
N GLY A 17 21.19 -1.30 3.11
CA GLY A 17 22.13 -1.75 4.14
C GLY A 17 21.62 -1.58 5.58
N LEU A 18 20.56 -0.79 5.78
CA LEU A 18 19.91 -0.60 7.08
C LEU A 18 18.52 -1.27 7.15
N SER A 19 18.05 -1.85 6.04
CA SER A 19 16.68 -2.37 5.88
C SER A 19 15.60 -1.33 6.21
N VAL A 20 15.82 -0.09 5.76
CA VAL A 20 14.93 1.05 5.99
C VAL A 20 14.34 1.49 4.67
N LYS A 21 13.03 1.71 4.63
CA LYS A 21 12.36 2.30 3.49
C LYS A 21 11.19 3.18 3.91
N GLN A 22 10.84 4.11 3.05
CA GLN A 22 9.63 4.89 3.12
C GLN A 22 8.94 4.83 1.76
N GLU A 23 7.66 4.52 1.78
CA GLU A 23 6.83 4.45 0.58
C GLU A 23 6.52 5.86 0.04
N SER A 24 6.16 5.92 -1.25
CA SER A 24 5.65 7.13 -1.90
C SER A 24 4.42 7.67 -1.15
N PHE A 25 4.25 8.99 -1.16
CA PHE A 25 3.15 9.73 -0.53
C PHE A 25 3.01 9.58 0.99
N ALA A 26 4.00 8.98 1.67
CA ALA A 26 4.00 8.93 3.14
C ALA A 26 4.19 10.32 3.77
N HIS A 27 4.78 11.29 3.05
CA HIS A 27 5.03 12.67 3.49
C HIS A 27 4.92 13.67 2.33
N ALA A 28 4.80 14.97 2.64
CA ALA A 28 4.70 16.07 1.68
C ALA A 28 6.04 16.42 0.95
N GLY A 29 6.91 15.44 0.75
CA GLY A 29 8.27 15.62 0.23
C GLY A 29 9.29 16.07 1.28
N TYR A 30 10.51 16.31 0.83
CA TYR A 30 11.64 16.73 1.68
C TYR A 30 12.61 17.63 0.92
N ARG A 31 13.11 18.68 1.58
CA ARG A 31 14.17 19.55 1.05
C ARG A 31 15.17 19.83 2.15
N GLY A 32 16.41 19.40 1.96
CA GLY A 32 17.45 19.55 2.98
C GLY A 32 18.71 18.80 2.61
N SER A 33 19.43 18.28 3.62
CA SER A 33 20.58 17.40 3.41
C SER A 33 20.21 15.94 3.64
N THR A 34 21.02 15.02 3.12
CA THR A 34 20.91 13.58 3.42
C THR A 34 21.00 13.31 4.93
N GLU A 35 21.90 13.98 5.64
CA GLU A 35 21.98 13.93 7.11
C GLU A 35 20.69 14.46 7.77
N GLY A 36 20.17 15.59 7.27
CA GLY A 36 18.92 16.17 7.76
C GLY A 36 17.71 15.24 7.54
N LEU A 37 17.70 14.47 6.45
CA LEU A 37 16.66 13.46 6.19
C LEU A 37 16.73 12.37 7.25
N LEU A 38 17.92 11.83 7.53
CA LEU A 38 18.12 10.81 8.57
C LEU A 38 17.76 11.31 9.97
N TYR A 39 18.11 12.55 10.31
CA TYR A 39 17.68 13.17 11.57
C TYR A 39 16.16 13.28 11.67
N LYS A 40 15.48 13.66 10.59
CA LYS A 40 14.01 13.71 10.55
C LYS A 40 13.43 12.32 10.77
N VAL A 41 13.96 11.28 10.12
CA VAL A 41 13.50 9.89 10.29
C VAL A 41 13.61 9.42 11.74
N VAL A 42 14.76 9.64 12.37
CA VAL A 42 14.96 9.29 13.80
C VAL A 42 13.94 10.04 14.65
N LYS A 43 13.80 11.35 14.45
CA LYS A 43 12.85 12.18 15.20
C LYS A 43 11.41 11.67 15.07
N ASP A 44 10.96 11.37 13.85
CA ASP A 44 9.59 10.92 13.58
C ASP A 44 9.31 9.56 14.24
N ILE A 45 10.26 8.64 14.19
CA ILE A 45 10.13 7.32 14.82
C ILE A 45 10.12 7.45 16.35
N GLU A 46 10.98 8.29 16.92
CA GLU A 46 11.01 8.57 18.36
C GLU A 46 9.69 9.19 18.86
N MET A 47 9.09 10.09 18.07
CA MET A 47 7.78 10.67 18.41
C MET A 47 6.66 9.61 18.45
N MET A 48 6.74 8.58 17.62
CA MET A 48 5.76 7.49 17.58
C MET A 48 6.06 6.36 18.58
N ARG A 49 7.28 6.29 19.14
CA ARG A 49 7.75 5.22 20.03
C ARG A 49 6.77 4.86 21.16
N PRO A 50 6.14 5.81 21.89
CA PRO A 50 5.24 5.47 22.99
C PRO A 50 3.99 4.66 22.57
N GLY A 51 3.62 4.70 21.29
CA GLY A 51 2.47 3.95 20.75
C GLY A 51 2.76 2.48 20.45
N TYR A 52 4.01 2.03 20.56
CA TYR A 52 4.42 0.66 20.22
C TYR A 52 4.63 -0.23 21.45
N SER A 53 4.47 -1.54 21.26
CA SER A 53 4.78 -2.55 22.29
C SER A 53 6.27 -2.63 22.62
N LEU A 54 6.64 -3.18 23.78
CA LEU A 54 8.04 -3.32 24.20
C LEU A 54 8.93 -4.04 23.16
N PRO A 55 8.53 -5.18 22.56
CA PRO A 55 9.33 -5.82 21.51
C PRO A 55 9.57 -4.91 20.29
N GLN A 56 8.57 -4.10 19.90
CA GLN A 56 8.70 -3.14 18.81
C GLN A 56 9.62 -1.97 19.18
N GLN A 57 9.56 -1.50 20.42
CA GLN A 57 10.47 -0.45 20.90
C GLN A 57 11.95 -0.91 20.89
N LEU A 58 12.23 -2.17 21.23
CA LEU A 58 13.59 -2.74 21.10
C LEU A 58 14.07 -2.79 19.64
N ALA A 59 13.16 -3.07 18.70
CA ALA A 59 13.49 -2.99 17.27
C ALA A 59 13.76 -1.55 16.83
N ILE A 60 12.99 -0.58 17.34
CA ILE A 60 13.23 0.85 17.13
C ILE A 60 14.60 1.26 17.69
N ASP A 61 15.00 0.80 18.88
CA ASP A 61 16.32 1.09 19.45
C ASP A 61 17.46 0.60 18.57
N ALA A 62 17.37 -0.64 18.10
CA ALA A 62 18.36 -1.21 17.20
C ALA A 62 18.45 -0.41 15.88
N PHE A 63 17.30 0.04 15.36
CA PHE A 63 17.21 0.88 14.18
C PHE A 63 17.84 2.27 14.39
N VAL A 64 17.45 2.98 15.45
CA VAL A 64 17.94 4.33 15.76
C VAL A 64 19.45 4.30 15.99
N LYS A 65 19.95 3.26 16.67
CA LYS A 65 21.39 3.04 16.86
C LYS A 65 22.14 2.93 15.53
N ARG A 66 21.58 2.23 14.53
CA ARG A 66 22.21 2.10 13.20
C ARG A 66 22.22 3.42 12.44
N ILE A 67 21.14 4.20 12.46
CA ILE A 67 21.12 5.52 11.82
C ILE A 67 22.09 6.49 12.51
N ASN A 68 22.16 6.48 13.84
CA ASN A 68 23.12 7.32 14.55
C ASN A 68 24.57 6.94 14.22
N ALA A 69 24.87 5.65 14.04
CA ALA A 69 26.18 5.21 13.57
C ALA A 69 26.51 5.77 12.17
N VAL A 70 25.52 5.84 11.27
CA VAL A 70 25.66 6.50 9.96
C VAL A 70 25.95 7.99 10.11
N LEU A 71 25.15 8.69 10.90
CA LEU A 71 25.28 10.13 11.13
C LEU A 71 26.62 10.52 11.75
N ASP A 72 27.14 9.68 12.65
CA ASP A 72 28.44 9.89 13.30
C ASP A 72 29.63 9.53 12.39
N GLY A 73 29.39 9.08 11.15
CA GLY A 73 30.43 8.57 10.25
C GLY A 73 31.03 7.24 10.72
N ARG A 74 30.40 6.57 11.70
CA ARG A 74 30.80 5.29 12.31
C ARG A 74 30.14 4.10 11.64
N HIS A 75 30.00 4.13 10.31
CA HIS A 75 29.40 3.05 9.53
C HIS A 75 30.05 1.69 9.85
N SER A 76 29.30 0.86 10.59
CA SER A 76 29.80 -0.34 11.24
C SER A 76 30.06 -1.46 10.24
N PHE A 77 31.34 -1.81 10.13
CA PHE A 77 31.92 -3.13 9.93
C PHE A 77 30.93 -4.28 9.68
N ASN A 78 30.99 -4.85 8.48
CA ASN A 78 30.73 -6.28 8.35
C ASN A 78 31.64 -7.04 9.35
N ILE A 79 31.24 -8.25 9.73
CA ILE A 79 32.03 -9.14 10.63
C ILE A 79 33.49 -9.27 10.14
N ASP A 80 33.71 -9.07 8.83
CA ASP A 80 35.00 -9.16 8.14
C ASP A 80 35.84 -7.86 8.14
N GLY A 81 35.42 -6.80 8.83
CA GLY A 81 36.20 -5.57 8.96
C GLY A 81 36.11 -4.59 7.78
N ASN A 82 35.43 -4.96 6.69
CA ASN A 82 35.15 -4.05 5.57
C ASN A 82 33.93 -3.17 5.86
N SER A 83 34.09 -1.86 5.68
CA SER A 83 33.00 -0.87 5.73
C SER A 83 32.37 -0.78 4.35
N GLU A 84 31.14 -1.27 4.21
CA GLU A 84 30.37 -1.03 2.99
C GLU A 84 29.79 0.39 2.99
N PRO A 85 29.80 1.08 1.84
CA PRO A 85 29.19 2.40 1.74
C PRO A 85 27.68 2.30 1.97
N VAL A 86 27.12 3.25 2.71
CA VAL A 86 25.67 3.36 2.82
C VAL A 86 25.11 4.00 1.56
N VAL A 87 24.23 3.26 0.91
CA VAL A 87 23.56 3.67 -0.32
C VAL A 87 22.15 4.17 0.02
N LEU A 88 21.86 5.42 -0.34
CA LEU A 88 20.51 5.98 -0.34
C LEU A 88 19.94 5.87 -1.74
N ILE A 89 18.85 5.13 -1.89
CA ILE A 89 18.12 4.99 -3.14
C ILE A 89 16.89 5.87 -3.05
N ILE A 90 16.73 6.77 -4.01
CA ILE A 90 15.53 7.60 -4.17
C ILE A 90 14.87 7.19 -5.47
N ARG A 91 13.61 6.77 -5.39
CA ARG A 91 12.82 6.36 -6.54
C ARG A 91 11.60 7.24 -6.63
N ASP A 92 11.54 8.04 -7.69
CA ASP A 92 10.53 9.05 -7.88
C ASP A 92 9.86 8.92 -9.27
N PRO A 93 8.63 8.38 -9.33
CA PRO A 93 7.87 8.27 -10.58
C PRO A 93 7.55 9.63 -11.23
N SER A 94 7.49 10.72 -10.46
CA SER A 94 7.24 12.07 -10.99
C SER A 94 8.45 12.66 -11.71
N GLY A 95 9.66 12.21 -11.36
CA GLY A 95 10.92 12.74 -11.86
C GLY A 95 11.30 14.13 -11.34
N LEU A 96 10.64 14.61 -10.28
CA LEU A 96 10.85 15.95 -9.70
C LEU A 96 11.90 15.99 -8.59
N SER A 97 12.32 14.83 -8.08
CA SER A 97 13.39 14.69 -7.09
C SER A 97 14.76 14.95 -7.71
N ALA A 98 15.68 15.48 -6.92
CA ALA A 98 17.02 15.85 -7.34
C ALA A 98 18.04 15.71 -6.21
N VAL A 99 19.29 15.41 -6.56
CA VAL A 99 20.43 15.32 -5.63
C VAL A 99 21.50 16.31 -6.06
N GLU A 100 22.06 17.08 -5.12
CA GLU A 100 23.15 18.00 -5.40
C GLU A 100 24.38 17.24 -5.91
N GLY A 101 24.95 17.72 -7.03
CA GLY A 101 26.08 17.05 -7.69
C GLY A 101 25.68 16.16 -8.86
N GLU A 102 24.38 15.90 -9.05
CA GLU A 102 23.87 15.14 -10.19
C GLU A 102 24.22 15.80 -11.54
N SER A 103 24.09 17.13 -11.64
CA SER A 103 24.49 17.89 -12.83
C SER A 103 26.02 17.97 -13.04
N ARG A 104 26.80 17.58 -12.02
CA ARG A 104 28.27 17.60 -12.06
C ARG A 104 28.88 16.23 -12.39
N GLY A 105 28.05 15.20 -12.60
CA GLY A 105 28.51 13.86 -12.95
C GLY A 105 29.37 13.22 -11.86
N LEU A 106 29.09 13.50 -10.58
CA LEU A 106 29.84 12.91 -9.48
C LEU A 106 29.65 11.40 -9.46
N SER A 107 30.74 10.64 -9.42
CA SER A 107 30.73 9.17 -9.52
C SER A 107 29.95 8.44 -8.41
N TRP A 108 29.73 9.11 -7.28
CA TRP A 108 28.95 8.58 -6.15
C TRP A 108 27.44 8.89 -6.27
N VAL A 109 27.01 9.63 -7.30
CA VAL A 109 25.59 9.82 -7.65
C VAL A 109 25.31 9.06 -8.94
N LEU A 110 24.42 8.07 -8.87
CA LEU A 110 23.97 7.32 -10.04
C LEU A 110 22.52 7.68 -10.34
N ARG A 111 22.25 8.14 -11.58
CA ARG A 111 20.89 8.39 -12.09
C ARG A 111 20.55 7.33 -13.11
N SER A 112 19.37 6.73 -12.95
CA SER A 112 18.74 5.91 -13.98
C SER A 112 17.32 6.41 -14.25
N SER A 113 16.80 6.14 -15.44
CA SER A 113 15.42 6.40 -15.79
C SER A 113 14.66 5.09 -15.93
N PHE A 114 13.37 5.13 -15.65
CA PHE A 114 12.48 3.99 -15.80
C PHE A 114 11.15 4.45 -16.39
N LYS A 115 10.44 3.51 -17.03
CA LYS A 115 9.05 3.74 -17.46
C LYS A 115 8.13 3.57 -16.26
N ARG A 116 7.24 4.55 -16.04
CA ARG A 116 6.20 4.47 -15.01
C ARG A 116 5.30 3.25 -15.24
N THR A 117 4.90 2.61 -14.16
CA THR A 117 3.80 1.65 -14.17
C THR A 117 2.46 2.39 -14.27
N TRP A 118 1.41 1.69 -14.69
CA TRP A 118 0.06 2.28 -14.73
C TRP A 118 -0.40 2.78 -13.36
N GLN A 119 -0.12 2.04 -12.29
CA GLN A 119 -0.47 2.46 -10.92
C GLN A 119 0.22 3.77 -10.55
N GLU A 120 1.49 3.94 -10.91
CA GLU A 120 2.21 5.20 -10.66
C GLU A 120 1.64 6.37 -11.48
N GLU A 121 1.15 6.11 -12.69
CA GLU A 121 0.45 7.14 -13.47
C GLU A 121 -0.88 7.53 -12.81
N CYS A 122 -1.60 6.57 -12.22
CA CYS A 122 -2.80 6.84 -11.43
C CYS A 122 -2.48 7.64 -10.16
N ASP A 123 -1.47 7.23 -9.41
CA ASP A 123 -1.09 7.88 -8.15
C ASP A 123 -0.64 9.33 -8.39
N LEU A 124 -0.04 9.61 -9.56
CA LEU A 124 0.34 10.96 -9.98
C LEU A 124 -0.81 11.78 -10.60
N GLY A 125 -2.01 11.21 -10.74
CA GLY A 125 -3.13 11.87 -11.42
C GLY A 125 -2.91 12.09 -12.93
N ILE A 126 -1.94 11.40 -13.53
CA ILE A 126 -1.65 11.47 -14.97
C ILE A 126 -2.62 10.57 -15.76
N ALA A 127 -3.06 9.47 -15.13
CA ALA A 127 -3.95 8.49 -15.74
C ALA A 127 -5.36 8.99 -16.07
N ASP A 128 -5.71 10.24 -15.71
CA ASP A 128 -6.93 10.94 -16.13
C ASP A 128 -7.04 11.14 -17.66
N SER A 129 -6.00 10.81 -18.43
CA SER A 129 -5.99 10.83 -19.89
C SER A 129 -5.99 9.45 -20.58
N CYS A 130 -5.89 8.34 -19.82
CA CYS A 130 -5.72 6.99 -20.37
C CYS A 130 -6.86 6.03 -20.03
N MET A 131 -7.55 6.27 -18.91
CA MET A 131 -8.88 5.70 -18.75
C MET A 131 -9.79 6.53 -19.65
N PRO A 132 -10.52 5.96 -20.62
CA PRO A 132 -11.72 6.64 -21.02
C PRO A 132 -12.48 6.84 -19.70
N LEU A 133 -12.72 8.10 -19.32
CA LEU A 133 -13.92 8.50 -18.58
C LEU A 133 -15.14 8.14 -19.45
N GLY A 134 -15.21 6.90 -19.93
CA GLY A 134 -16.43 6.29 -20.33
C GLY A 134 -17.27 6.32 -19.09
N LYS A 135 -18.46 6.90 -19.23
CA LYS A 135 -19.64 6.49 -18.47
C LYS A 135 -19.49 4.99 -18.12
N PRO A 136 -19.80 4.55 -16.88
CA PRO A 136 -19.62 3.16 -16.45
C PRO A 136 -19.89 2.23 -17.61
N ALA A 137 -18.87 1.43 -17.96
CA ALA A 137 -18.84 0.63 -19.18
C ALA A 137 -20.23 0.05 -19.45
N LEU A 138 -20.72 0.30 -20.65
CA LEU A 138 -22.04 -0.09 -21.18
C LEU A 138 -22.62 -1.26 -20.38
N GLN A 139 -23.61 -1.01 -19.53
CA GLN A 139 -24.29 -2.08 -18.81
C GLN A 139 -25.02 -2.93 -19.85
N LEU A 140 -24.35 -3.98 -20.31
CA LEU A 140 -24.91 -4.92 -21.26
C LEU A 140 -26.06 -5.63 -20.55
N SER A 141 -27.23 -5.63 -21.18
CA SER A 141 -28.44 -6.24 -20.63
C SER A 141 -28.96 -7.39 -21.48
N THR A 142 -28.31 -7.65 -22.62
CA THR A 142 -28.70 -8.72 -23.53
C THR A 142 -27.59 -9.78 -23.67
N GLU A 143 -28.00 -11.03 -23.82
CA GLU A 143 -27.11 -12.18 -24.01
C GLU A 143 -26.17 -12.03 -25.23
N PRO A 144 -26.63 -11.56 -26.41
CA PRO A 144 -25.75 -11.40 -27.58
C PRO A 144 -24.63 -10.36 -27.40
N GLU A 145 -24.91 -9.27 -26.69
CA GLU A 145 -23.90 -8.24 -26.40
C GLU A 145 -22.82 -8.80 -25.47
N ILE A 146 -23.22 -9.52 -24.42
CA ILE A 146 -22.31 -10.16 -23.47
C ILE A 146 -21.47 -11.22 -24.18
N ALA A 147 -22.09 -12.06 -25.02
CA ALA A 147 -21.40 -13.08 -25.81
C ALA A 147 -20.38 -12.46 -26.79
N GLY A 148 -20.73 -11.33 -27.42
CA GLY A 148 -19.84 -10.57 -28.29
C GLY A 148 -18.62 -10.03 -27.53
N LEU A 149 -18.85 -9.45 -26.35
CA LEU A 149 -17.79 -8.96 -25.48
C LEU A 149 -16.83 -10.10 -25.10
N LEU A 150 -17.36 -11.22 -24.60
CA LEU A 150 -16.57 -12.38 -24.19
C LEU A 150 -15.74 -12.96 -25.35
N ARG A 151 -16.31 -13.00 -26.56
CA ARG A 151 -15.60 -13.49 -27.75
C ARG A 151 -14.42 -12.60 -28.16
N SER A 152 -14.55 -11.29 -27.95
CA SER A 152 -13.51 -10.31 -28.28
C SER A 152 -12.42 -10.15 -27.21
N ALA A 153 -12.66 -10.66 -26.00
CA ALA A 153 -11.75 -10.48 -24.88
C ALA A 153 -10.50 -11.37 -25.01
N GLN A 154 -9.32 -10.77 -24.83
CA GLN A 154 -8.05 -11.51 -24.77
C GLN A 154 -7.82 -12.17 -23.40
N SER A 155 -8.32 -11.52 -22.34
CA SER A 155 -8.25 -11.97 -20.95
C SER A 155 -9.53 -11.58 -20.24
N VAL A 156 -10.10 -12.49 -19.44
CA VAL A 156 -11.37 -12.27 -18.73
C VAL A 156 -11.12 -12.41 -17.23
N VAL A 157 -11.57 -11.42 -16.47
CA VAL A 157 -11.62 -11.48 -15.00
C VAL A 157 -13.09 -11.51 -14.59
N VAL A 158 -13.47 -12.55 -13.84
CA VAL A 158 -14.84 -12.73 -13.35
C VAL A 158 -14.87 -12.49 -11.86
N PHE A 159 -15.72 -11.57 -11.42
CA PHE A 159 -16.04 -11.37 -10.00
C PHE A 159 -17.36 -12.06 -9.71
N SER A 160 -17.33 -13.14 -8.92
CA SER A 160 -18.53 -13.82 -8.44
C SER A 160 -18.84 -13.44 -7.00
N GLY A 161 -20.11 -13.23 -6.69
CA GLY A 161 -20.62 -13.11 -5.32
C GLY A 161 -21.55 -14.27 -4.97
N ALA A 162 -22.06 -14.27 -3.73
CA ALA A 162 -22.98 -15.29 -3.24
C ALA A 162 -24.27 -15.44 -4.08
N GLY A 163 -24.62 -14.44 -4.90
CA GLY A 163 -25.80 -14.47 -5.77
C GLY A 163 -25.78 -15.60 -6.81
N ILE A 164 -24.61 -16.03 -7.27
CA ILE A 164 -24.51 -17.11 -8.27
C ILE A 164 -24.95 -18.47 -7.72
N SER A 165 -24.92 -18.65 -6.40
CA SER A 165 -25.27 -19.92 -5.74
C SER A 165 -26.75 -20.02 -5.35
N VAL A 166 -27.55 -18.98 -5.61
CA VAL A 166 -28.99 -18.98 -5.26
C VAL A 166 -29.75 -20.05 -6.02
N GLU A 167 -29.40 -20.28 -7.28
CA GLU A 167 -29.98 -21.32 -8.13
C GLU A 167 -29.68 -22.74 -7.61
N SER A 168 -28.62 -22.89 -6.80
CA SER A 168 -28.26 -24.14 -6.12
C SER A 168 -28.94 -24.30 -4.75
N GLY A 169 -29.90 -23.43 -4.40
CA GLY A 169 -30.62 -23.47 -3.13
C GLY A 169 -29.90 -22.78 -1.97
N VAL A 170 -28.80 -22.05 -2.22
CA VAL A 170 -28.12 -21.27 -1.17
C VAL A 170 -28.86 -19.94 -0.96
N THR A 171 -29.34 -19.71 0.26
CA THR A 171 -30.04 -18.47 0.60
C THR A 171 -29.10 -17.25 0.45
N PRO A 172 -29.48 -16.19 -0.30
CA PRO A 172 -28.64 -15.02 -0.47
C PRO A 172 -28.55 -14.18 0.81
N PHE A 173 -27.42 -13.51 1.01
CA PHE A 173 -27.23 -12.59 2.13
C PHE A 173 -28.14 -11.36 2.04
N ARG A 174 -28.24 -10.76 0.85
CA ARG A 174 -28.97 -9.50 0.58
C ARG A 174 -30.11 -9.73 -0.40
N ALA A 175 -31.08 -8.81 -0.37
CA ALA A 175 -32.18 -8.79 -1.31
C ALA A 175 -31.66 -8.57 -2.75
N PRO A 176 -32.15 -9.34 -3.74
CA PRO A 176 -31.78 -9.14 -5.15
C PRO A 176 -32.33 -7.84 -5.75
N GLY A 177 -33.20 -7.13 -5.05
CA GLY A 177 -33.72 -5.83 -5.47
C GLY A 177 -34.57 -5.14 -4.41
N PRO A 178 -34.93 -3.86 -4.61
CA PRO A 178 -35.64 -3.03 -3.63
C PRO A 178 -37.03 -3.59 -3.23
N ASN A 179 -37.62 -4.43 -4.07
CA ASN A 179 -38.94 -5.01 -3.85
C ASN A 179 -38.91 -6.44 -3.26
N SER A 180 -37.73 -7.04 -3.07
CA SER A 180 -37.60 -8.40 -2.55
C SER A 180 -37.22 -8.39 -1.06
N LYS A 181 -38.21 -8.31 -0.16
CA LYS A 181 -37.96 -8.26 1.30
C LYS A 181 -37.92 -9.62 1.99
N THR A 182 -38.17 -10.71 1.26
CA THR A 182 -38.30 -12.06 1.84
C THR A 182 -37.19 -12.98 1.33
N GLY A 183 -36.78 -13.94 2.16
CA GLY A 183 -35.86 -15.01 1.76
C GLY A 183 -34.37 -14.66 1.77
N THR A 184 -33.93 -13.67 2.56
CA THR A 184 -32.51 -13.33 2.69
C THR A 184 -32.01 -13.54 4.12
N ILE A 185 -30.72 -13.83 4.27
CA ILE A 185 -30.11 -14.04 5.59
C ILE A 185 -30.20 -12.75 6.41
N TRP A 186 -29.93 -11.58 5.81
CA TRP A 186 -29.97 -10.30 6.52
C TRP A 186 -31.36 -9.74 6.80
N ALA A 187 -32.42 -10.35 6.26
CA ALA A 187 -33.77 -10.09 6.75
C ALA A 187 -34.05 -10.76 8.10
N LYS A 188 -33.32 -11.83 8.45
CA LYS A 188 -33.50 -12.62 9.67
C LYS A 188 -32.42 -12.35 10.72
N PHE A 189 -31.20 -12.03 10.30
CA PHE A 189 -30.04 -11.84 11.15
C PHE A 189 -29.41 -10.47 10.93
N ASP A 190 -28.92 -9.84 12.01
CA ASP A 190 -28.21 -8.58 11.95
C ASP A 190 -26.74 -8.81 11.60
N ALA A 191 -26.36 -8.48 10.36
CA ALA A 191 -25.00 -8.66 9.85
C ALA A 191 -23.95 -7.91 10.70
N ALA A 192 -24.30 -6.77 11.30
CA ALA A 192 -23.38 -5.98 12.11
C ALA A 192 -23.03 -6.66 13.44
N LYS A 193 -23.87 -7.59 13.90
CA LYS A 193 -23.66 -8.34 15.13
C LYS A 193 -22.86 -9.63 14.91
N LEU A 194 -22.88 -10.19 13.69
CA LEU A 194 -22.19 -11.43 13.35
C LEU A 194 -20.70 -11.21 13.03
N THR A 195 -19.97 -10.58 13.95
CA THR A 195 -18.52 -10.37 13.86
C THR A 195 -17.76 -11.45 14.62
N VAL A 196 -16.49 -11.66 14.26
CA VAL A 196 -15.60 -12.61 14.96
C VAL A 196 -15.44 -12.21 16.43
N GLN A 197 -15.40 -10.91 16.72
CA GLN A 197 -15.28 -10.38 18.07
C GLN A 197 -16.49 -10.77 18.93
N ASN A 198 -17.71 -10.54 18.44
CA ASN A 198 -18.94 -10.89 19.17
C ASN A 198 -19.11 -12.40 19.33
N PHE A 199 -18.67 -13.18 18.33
CA PHE A 199 -18.63 -14.63 18.45
C PHE A 199 -17.68 -15.08 19.57
N ASN A 200 -16.45 -14.58 19.60
CA ASN A 200 -15.45 -14.93 20.61
C ASN A 200 -15.80 -14.44 22.01
N MET A 201 -16.52 -13.32 22.14
CA MET A 201 -17.05 -12.84 23.43
C MET A 201 -18.30 -13.61 23.89
N GLY A 202 -18.81 -14.55 23.08
CA GLY A 202 -19.97 -15.37 23.41
C GLY A 202 -21.33 -14.68 23.19
N THR A 203 -21.37 -13.38 22.91
CA THR A 203 -22.61 -12.58 22.86
C THR A 203 -23.50 -12.90 21.65
N GLU A 204 -22.93 -13.43 20.57
CA GLU A 204 -23.68 -13.76 19.33
C GLU A 204 -23.47 -15.21 18.85
N THR A 205 -22.94 -16.08 19.71
CA THR A 205 -22.63 -17.48 19.35
C THR A 205 -23.88 -18.25 18.96
N GLU A 206 -24.98 -18.10 19.71
CA GLU A 206 -26.25 -18.78 19.43
C GLU A 206 -26.87 -18.34 18.08
N SER A 207 -26.87 -17.02 17.81
CA SER A 207 -27.34 -16.44 16.55
C SER A 207 -26.56 -17.01 15.36
N TRP A 208 -25.25 -17.14 15.48
CA TRP A 208 -24.38 -17.69 14.44
C TRP A 208 -24.70 -19.15 14.13
N TRP A 209 -24.88 -19.99 15.16
CA TRP A 209 -25.24 -21.39 14.98
C TRP A 209 -26.66 -21.59 14.42
N LYS A 210 -27.60 -20.72 14.79
CA LYS A 210 -28.95 -20.70 14.20
C LYS A 210 -28.88 -20.37 12.71
N MET A 211 -28.10 -19.36 12.32
CA MET A 211 -27.89 -18.99 10.92
C MET A 211 -27.24 -20.12 10.11
N LYS A 212 -26.23 -20.81 10.65
CA LYS A 212 -25.54 -21.90 9.93
C LYS A 212 -26.46 -23.10 9.64
N ARG A 213 -27.50 -23.30 10.46
CA ARG A 213 -28.43 -24.43 10.35
C ARG A 213 -29.71 -24.10 9.55
N SER A 214 -29.90 -22.86 9.15
CA SER A 214 -31.06 -22.40 8.35
C SER A 214 -30.79 -22.50 6.86
#